data_AF-A0A645GJ30-F1
#
_entry.id   AF-A0A645GJ30-F1
#
_cell.length_a   1.000
_cell.length_b   1.000
_cell.length_c   1.000
_cell.angle_alpha   90.00
_cell.angle_beta   90.00
_cell.angle_gamma   90.00
#
_symmetry.space_group_name_H-M   'P 1'
#
loop_
_entity.id
_entity.type
_entity.pdbx_description
1 polymer ?
#
loop_
_entity_poly.entity_id
_entity_poly.type
_entity_poly.pdbx_seq_one_letter_code
_entity_poly.pdbx_strand_id
1 'polypeptide(L)'
;MLGVNTCTMALSGILGGLLGRYLLRLGKPVWLAGALAGATGVAGAGIFTALALAGSGEAFFMTAKLILLAHIPVIGIESLVGAFIMTYISRVMPSLLEEWKK
;
A
#
# COMPACT_ATOMS: atom_id res chain seq x y z
N MET A 1 -10.80 -17.84 -5.10
CA MET A 1 -10.64 -16.38 -5.29
C MET A 1 -10.47 -15.62 -3.98
N LEU A 2 -11.29 -15.85 -2.95
CA LEU A 2 -11.15 -15.15 -1.65
C LEU A 2 -9.75 -15.30 -1.02
N GLY A 3 -9.21 -16.53 -0.93
CA GLY A 3 -7.90 -16.77 -0.31
C GLY A 3 -6.76 -15.99 -0.96
N VAL A 4 -6.62 -16.07 -2.28
CA VAL A 4 -5.58 -15.33 -3.03
C VAL A 4 -5.75 -13.82 -2.84
N ASN A 5 -6.96 -13.28 -2.98
CA ASN A 5 -7.20 -11.84 -2.81
C ASN A 5 -6.89 -11.36 -1.38
N THR A 6 -7.25 -12.13 -0.36
CA THR A 6 -6.92 -11.80 1.02
C THR A 6 -5.40 -11.84 1.24
N CYS A 7 -4.71 -12.84 0.71
CA CYS A 7 -3.25 -12.91 0.81
C CYS A 7 -2.57 -11.72 0.11
N THR A 8 -2.99 -11.36 -1.11
CA THR A 8 -2.38 -10.26 -1.85
C THR A 8 -2.59 -8.92 -1.15
N MET A 9 -3.80 -8.65 -0.65
CA MET A 9 -4.12 -7.41 0.08
C MET A 9 -3.46 -7.35 1.47
N ALA A 10 -3.47 -8.46 2.22
CA ALA A 10 -2.89 -8.48 3.56
C ALA A 10 -1.36 -8.32 3.51
N LEU A 11 -0.68 -9.05 2.62
CA LEU A 11 0.78 -8.97 2.49
C LEU A 11 1.23 -7.58 2.05
N SER A 12 0.56 -7.00 1.04
CA SER A 12 0.92 -5.66 0.58
C SER A 12 0.62 -4.59 1.64
N GLY A 13 -0.49 -4.71 2.37
CA GLY A 13 -0.84 -3.81 3.47
C GLY A 13 0.19 -3.85 4.60
N ILE A 14 0.65 -5.05 4.98
CA ILE A 14 1.72 -5.21 5.98
C ILE A 14 3.01 -4.56 5.49
N LEU A 15 3.42 -4.80 4.23
CA LEU A 15 4.60 -4.18 3.64
C LEU A 15 4.52 -2.64 3.64
N GLY A 16 3.36 -2.09 3.28
CA GLY A 16 3.15 -0.65 3.31
C GLY A 16 3.19 -0.07 4.73
N GLY A 17 2.58 -0.75 5.70
CA GLY A 17 2.66 -0.36 7.11
C GLY A 17 4.09 -0.40 7.67
N LEU A 18 4.87 -1.43 7.32
CA LEU A 18 6.28 -1.54 7.70
C LEU A 18 7.12 -0.42 7.09
N LEU A 19 6.91 -0.11 5.80
CA LEU A 19 7.60 0.98 5.13
C LEU A 19 7.24 2.34 5.76
N GLY A 20 5.96 2.58 6.03
CA GLY A 20 5.50 3.80 6.71
C GLY A 20 6.16 3.97 8.09
N ARG A 21 6.20 2.90 8.90
CA ARG A 21 6.89 2.89 10.20
C ARG A 21 8.38 3.15 10.07
N TYR A 22 9.04 2.51 9.11
CA TYR A 22 10.46 2.72 8.83
C TYR A 22 10.76 4.19 8.49
N LEU A 23 9.93 4.82 7.65
CA LEU A 23 10.07 6.24 7.30
C LEU A 23 9.88 7.16 8.51
N LEU A 24 8.91 6.87 9.38
CA LEU A 24 8.72 7.62 10.61
C LEU A 24 9.92 7.51 11.57
N ARG A 25 10.53 6.32 11.67
CA ARG A 25 11.76 6.10 12.46
C ARG A 25 12.96 6.84 11.89
N LEU A 26 13.05 6.98 10.57
CA LEU A 26 14.06 7.82 9.90
C LEU A 26 13.81 9.33 10.04
N GLY A 27 12.76 9.76 10.75
CA GLY A 27 12.43 11.17 10.90
C GLY A 27 11.86 11.82 9.64
N LYS A 28 11.38 11.03 8.67
CA LYS A 28 10.72 11.56 7.47
C LYS A 28 9.35 12.16 7.84
N PRO A 29 8.85 13.13 7.05
CA PRO A 29 7.59 13.78 7.36
C PRO A 29 6.42 12.80 7.33
N VAL A 30 5.48 13.00 8.25
CA VAL A 30 4.36 12.06 8.50
C VAL A 30 3.47 11.86 7.27
N TRP A 31 3.24 12.92 6.49
CA TRP A 31 2.47 12.85 5.24
C TRP A 31 3.15 11.94 4.21
N LEU A 32 4.49 11.95 4.14
CA LEU A 32 5.26 11.11 3.21
C LEU A 32 5.24 9.65 3.63
N ALA A 33 5.35 9.39 4.94
CA ALA A 33 5.21 8.04 5.48
C ALA A 33 3.82 7.45 5.15
N GLY A 34 2.75 8.24 5.29
CA GLY A 34 1.40 7.84 4.91
C GLY A 34 1.22 7.64 3.40
N ALA A 35 1.76 8.55 2.59
CA ALA A 35 1.69 8.44 1.14
C ALA A 35 2.38 7.17 0.62
N LEU A 36 3.60 6.91 1.08
CA LEU A 36 4.37 5.76 0.63
C LEU A 36 3.81 4.45 1.19
N ALA A 37 3.23 4.45 2.39
CA ALA A 37 2.51 3.29 2.90
C ALA A 37 1.29 2.94 2.04
N GLY A 38 0.47 3.94 1.67
CA GLY A 38 -0.68 3.75 0.77
C GLY A 38 -0.25 3.29 -0.63
N ALA A 39 0.75 3.95 -1.21
CA ALA A 39 1.28 3.62 -2.53
C ALA A 39 1.75 2.17 -2.60
N THR A 40 2.55 1.73 -1.63
CA THR A 40 3.11 0.38 -1.60
C THR A 40 2.08 -0.69 -1.27
N GLY A 41 1.08 -0.37 -0.44
CA GLY A 41 -0.06 -1.26 -0.20
C GLY A 41 -0.85 -1.57 -1.47
N VAL A 42 -1.21 -0.54 -2.25
CA VAL A 42 -1.98 -0.74 -3.49
C VAL A 42 -1.11 -1.31 -4.61
N ALA A 43 0.11 -0.80 -4.79
CA ALA A 43 1.02 -1.31 -5.82
C ALA A 43 1.37 -2.78 -5.57
N GLY A 44 1.67 -3.15 -4.32
CA GLY A 44 1.94 -4.54 -3.95
C GLY A 44 0.75 -5.45 -4.21
N ALA A 45 -0.47 -5.02 -3.86
CA ALA A 45 -1.69 -5.79 -4.13
C ALA A 45 -1.88 -6.03 -5.63
N GLY A 46 -1.71 -4.99 -6.46
CA GLY A 46 -1.80 -5.08 -7.91
C GLY A 46 -0.75 -6.02 -8.51
N ILE A 47 0.50 -5.93 -8.04
CA ILE A 47 1.61 -6.79 -8.49
C ILE A 47 1.37 -8.24 -8.10
N PHE A 48 1.03 -8.52 -6.84
CA PHE A 48 0.77 -9.89 -6.40
C PHE A 48 -0.44 -10.51 -7.11
N THR A 49 -1.46 -9.71 -7.38
CA THR A 49 -2.63 -10.15 -8.14
C THR A 49 -2.27 -10.45 -9.60
N ALA A 50 -1.46 -9.59 -10.24
CA ALA A 50 -0.96 -9.82 -11.59
C ALA A 50 -0.07 -11.08 -11.67
N LEU A 51 0.77 -11.33 -10.67
CA LEU A 51 1.60 -12.54 -10.57
C LEU A 51 0.74 -13.81 -10.42
N ALA A 52 -0.29 -13.76 -9.58
CA ALA A 52 -1.25 -14.87 -9.44
C ALA A 52 -1.99 -15.15 -10.77
N LEU A 53 -2.33 -14.11 -11.52
CA LEU A 53 -2.97 -14.22 -12.82
C LEU A 53 -2.01 -14.79 -13.89
N ALA A 54 -0.76 -14.32 -13.93
CA ALA A 54 0.26 -14.83 -14.85
C ALA A 54 0.57 -16.31 -14.61
N GLY A 55 0.55 -16.77 -13.35
CA GLY A 55 0.70 -18.18 -13.00
C GLY A 55 -0.52 -19.05 -13.35
N SER A 56 -1.67 -18.44 -13.70
CA SER A 56 -2.91 -19.16 -14.04
C SER A 56 -3.03 -19.50 -15.54
N GLY A 57 -2.07 -19.09 -16.39
CA GLY A 57 -1.98 -19.47 -17.80
C GLY A 57 -1.85 -18.28 -18.78
N GLU A 58 -1.40 -18.56 -20.00
CA GLU A 58 -1.09 -17.55 -21.03
C GLU A 58 -2.28 -16.63 -21.39
N ALA A 59 -3.50 -17.16 -21.31
CA ALA A 59 -4.73 -16.42 -21.61
C ALA A 59 -4.94 -15.18 -20.70
N PHE A 60 -4.30 -15.13 -19.53
CA PHE A 60 -4.51 -14.07 -18.56
C PHE A 60 -3.42 -12.97 -18.56
N PHE A 61 -2.40 -13.08 -19.42
CA PHE A 61 -1.34 -12.07 -19.51
C PHE A 61 -1.88 -10.68 -19.91
N MET A 62 -2.88 -10.65 -20.80
CA MET A 62 -3.52 -9.39 -21.19
C MET A 62 -4.27 -8.78 -20.00
N THR A 63 -5.02 -9.59 -19.25
CA THR A 63 -5.75 -9.17 -18.06
C THR A 63 -4.81 -8.68 -16.96
N ALA A 64 -3.67 -9.34 -16.77
CA ALA A 64 -2.65 -8.92 -15.80
C ALA A 64 -2.10 -7.52 -16.11
N LYS A 65 -1.83 -7.21 -17.39
CA LYS A 65 -1.39 -5.87 -17.82
C LYS A 65 -2.46 -4.81 -17.61
N LEU A 66 -3.71 -5.12 -17.96
CA LEU A 66 -4.83 -4.20 -17.78
C LEU A 66 -5.05 -3.85 -16.31
N ILE A 67 -4.95 -4.85 -15.42
CA ILE A 67 -5.05 -4.65 -13.97
C ILE A 67 -3.96 -3.71 -13.48
N LEU A 68 -2.70 -3.92 -13.86
CA LEU A 68 -1.61 -3.04 -13.43
C LEU A 68 -1.82 -1.59 -13.89
N LEU A 69 -2.28 -1.41 -15.13
CA LEU A 69 -2.56 -0.08 -15.68
C LEU A 69 -3.71 0.61 -14.95
N ALA A 70 -4.77 -0.14 -14.63
CA ALA A 70 -5.91 0.35 -13.83
C ALA A 70 -5.53 0.69 -12.38
N HIS A 71 -4.45 0.10 -11.84
CA HIS A 71 -3.99 0.41 -10.48
C HIS A 71 -3.20 1.70 -10.38
N ILE A 72 -2.64 2.24 -11.48
CA ILE A 72 -1.90 3.51 -11.48
C ILE A 72 -2.71 4.68 -10.87
N PRO A 73 -3.94 4.98 -11.34
CA PRO A 73 -4.72 6.06 -10.73
C PRO A 73 -5.10 5.76 -9.27
N VAL A 74 -5.38 4.50 -8.94
CA VAL A 74 -5.74 4.09 -7.57
C VAL A 74 -4.57 4.28 -6.61
N ILE A 75 -3.34 3.97 -7.03
CA ILE A 75 -2.12 4.23 -6.25
C ILE A 75 -2.02 5.72 -5.89
N GLY A 76 -2.31 6.61 -6.84
CA GLY A 76 -2.30 8.06 -6.61
C GLY A 76 -3.32 8.50 -5.55
N ILE A 77 -4.57 8.02 -5.68
CA ILE A 77 -5.64 8.30 -4.72
C ILE A 77 -5.26 7.79 -3.33
N GLU A 78 -4.75 6.56 -3.24
CA GLU A 78 -4.46 5.95 -1.94
C GLU A 78 -3.21 6.52 -1.28
N SER A 79 -2.27 7.03 -2.07
CA SER A 79 -1.16 7.83 -1.56
C SER A 79 -1.68 9.14 -0.95
N LEU A 80 -2.61 9.81 -1.61
CA LEU A 80 -3.19 11.06 -1.11
C LEU A 80 -3.99 10.82 0.18
N VAL A 81 -4.85 9.79 0.18
CA VAL A 81 -5.64 9.39 1.35
C VAL A 81 -4.73 9.00 2.51
N GLY A 82 -3.71 8.18 2.27
CA GLY A 82 -2.73 7.78 3.28
C GLY A 82 -1.96 8.97 3.87
N ALA A 83 -1.54 9.92 3.02
CA ALA A 83 -0.88 11.14 3.47
C ALA A 83 -1.79 11.97 4.38
N PHE A 84 -3.06 12.13 3.99
CA PHE A 84 -4.04 12.89 4.74
C PHE A 84 -4.33 12.24 6.10
N ILE A 85 -4.60 10.93 6.13
CA ILE A 85 -4.88 10.18 7.36
C ILE A 85 -3.72 10.30 8.34
N MET A 86 -2.49 10.05 7.89
CA MET A 86 -1.32 10.12 8.78
C MET A 86 -1.10 11.55 9.29
N THR A 87 -1.29 12.56 8.45
CA THR A 87 -1.21 13.96 8.87
C THR A 87 -2.29 14.29 9.90
N TYR A 88 -3.52 13.82 9.69
CA TYR A 88 -4.63 14.01 10.62
C TYR A 88 -4.36 13.33 11.97
N ILE A 89 -3.90 12.07 11.97
CA ILE A 89 -3.52 11.33 13.19
C ILE A 89 -2.44 12.10 13.95
N SER A 90 -1.45 12.67 13.27
CA SER A 90 -0.41 13.46 13.93
C SER A 90 -0.92 14.71 14.65
N ARG A 91 -2.07 15.24 14.24
CA ARG A 91 -2.69 16.42 14.86
C ARG A 91 -3.66 16.05 15.97
N VAL A 92 -4.43 14.98 15.80
CA VAL A 92 -5.51 14.60 16.74
C VAL A 92 -5.01 13.69 17.85
N MET A 93 -4.08 12.77 17.54
CA MET A 93 -3.60 11.77 18.49
C MET A 93 -2.09 11.51 18.31
N PRO A 94 -1.24 12.49 18.66
CA PRO A 94 0.21 12.38 18.46
C PRO A 94 0.86 11.25 19.26
N SER A 95 0.27 10.85 20.41
CA SER A 95 0.77 9.76 21.25
C SER A 95 0.87 8.41 20.53
N LEU A 96 -0.03 8.13 19.58
CA LEU A 96 0.04 6.91 18.76
C LEU A 96 1.30 6.86 17.88
N LEU A 97 1.73 8.00 17.34
CA LEU A 97 2.92 8.08 16.50
C LEU A 97 4.20 7.97 17.31
N GLU A 98 4.21 8.43 18.55
CA GLU A 98 5.35 8.26 19.46
C GLU A 98 5.58 6.78 19.79
N GLU A 99 4.50 6.03 19.99
CA GLU A 99 4.57 4.59 20.24
C GLU A 99 5.10 3.82 19.02
N TRP A 100 4.73 4.23 17.80
CA TRP A 100 5.23 3.62 16.56
C TRP A 100 6.68 3.98 16.20
N LYS A 101 7.24 5.04 16.80
CA LYS A 101 8.64 5.41 16.65
C LYS A 101 9.58 4.57 17.53
N LYS A 102 9.09 4.02 18.65
CA LYS A 102 9.84 3.04 19.46
C LYS A 102 10.07 1.74 18.69
#